data_AF-A0A0C3GUY4-F1
#
_entry.id   AF-A0A0C3GUY4-F1
#
_cell.length_a   1.000
_cell.length_b   1.000
_cell.length_c   1.000
_cell.angle_alpha   90.00
_cell.angle_beta   90.00
_cell.angle_gamma   90.00
#
_symmetry.space_group_name_H-M   'P 1'
#
loop_
_entity.id
_entity.type
_entity.pdbx_description
1 polymer ?
#
loop_
_entity_poly.entity_id
_entity_poly.type
_entity_poly.pdbx_seq_one_letter_code
_entity_poly.pdbx_strand_id
1 'polypeptide(L)'
;MKKGEFEKAIGCSGKSVNNFLGQNGPTKGIESNTYSNAFVFFKKRELQGIKPPRKKVKKADEQPKIDVSDVHLDGEDTEEVEVYETCDEVRKKVNAYLRQPNVTQAGFCREISKTFQNGKKVIPKTLTDFLSKKGPSAGNTSAAFYAAYVYFEKLRIKEGKPKSKFRQEMEEIWKGRSGARPGFDTKTPSNRGYFCRANERPYEDKYGWVTFH
;
A
#
# COMPACT_ATOMS: atom_id res chain seq x y z
N MET A 1 18.88 -8.47 -22.95
CA MET A 1 19.14 -8.57 -24.40
C MET A 1 18.11 -7.73 -25.12
N LYS A 2 18.55 -6.80 -25.96
CA LYS A 2 17.67 -6.01 -26.84
C LYS A 2 17.22 -6.84 -28.03
N LYS A 3 16.13 -6.44 -28.70
CA LYS A 3 15.56 -7.18 -29.83
C LYS A 3 16.56 -7.41 -30.98
N GLY A 4 17.32 -6.38 -31.37
CA GLY A 4 18.33 -6.51 -32.43
C GLY A 4 19.51 -7.41 -32.05
N GLU A 5 19.85 -7.53 -30.75
CA GLU A 5 20.86 -8.49 -30.29
C GLU A 5 20.33 -9.93 -30.38
N PHE A 6 19.03 -10.11 -30.09
CA PHE A 6 18.38 -11.41 -30.20
C PHE A 6 18.27 -11.87 -31.66
N GLU A 7 17.85 -10.99 -32.57
CA GLU A 7 17.81 -11.23 -34.02
C GLU A 7 19.16 -11.72 -34.56
N LYS A 8 20.25 -11.03 -34.17
CA LYS A 8 21.62 -11.44 -34.50
C LYS A 8 21.99 -12.78 -33.88
N ALA A 9 21.63 -13.02 -32.62
CA ALA A 9 21.97 -14.26 -31.91
C ALA A 9 21.28 -15.50 -32.49
N ILE A 10 20.08 -15.35 -33.06
CA ILE A 10 19.34 -16.45 -33.72
C ILE A 10 19.60 -16.52 -35.24
N GLY A 11 20.43 -15.62 -35.78
CA GLY A 11 20.73 -15.56 -37.22
C GLY A 11 19.53 -15.27 -38.11
N CYS A 12 18.51 -14.56 -37.60
CA CYS A 12 17.29 -14.23 -38.36
C CYS A 12 17.21 -12.74 -38.65
N SER A 13 16.66 -12.36 -39.81
CA SER A 13 16.40 -10.95 -40.11
C SER A 13 15.25 -10.40 -39.24
N GLY A 14 15.30 -9.11 -38.92
CA GLY A 14 14.23 -8.45 -38.15
C GLY A 14 12.86 -8.57 -38.82
N LYS A 15 12.79 -8.62 -40.15
CA LYS A 15 11.54 -8.88 -40.90
C LYS A 15 10.97 -10.27 -40.59
N SER A 16 11.82 -11.30 -40.58
CA SER A 16 11.42 -12.68 -40.24
C SER A 16 10.91 -12.79 -38.81
N VAL A 17 11.63 -12.16 -37.87
CA VAL A 17 11.23 -12.12 -36.45
C VAL A 17 9.91 -11.37 -36.26
N ASN A 18 9.71 -10.24 -36.94
CA ASN A 18 8.43 -9.52 -36.89
C ASN A 18 7.28 -10.34 -37.45
N ASN A 19 7.48 -11.00 -38.59
CA ASN A 19 6.46 -11.85 -39.20
C ASN A 19 6.09 -13.02 -38.30
N PHE A 20 7.06 -13.63 -37.61
CA PHE A 20 6.82 -14.69 -36.64
C PHE A 20 6.07 -14.18 -35.40
N LEU A 21 6.49 -13.05 -34.82
CA LEU A 21 5.85 -12.45 -33.65
C LEU A 21 4.41 -11.95 -33.92
N GLY A 22 4.05 -11.72 -35.18
CA GLY A 22 2.69 -11.39 -35.60
C GLY A 22 1.77 -12.60 -35.79
N GLN A 23 2.29 -13.83 -35.74
CA GLN A 23 1.48 -15.04 -35.84
C GLN A 23 0.75 -15.32 -34.52
N ASN A 24 -0.53 -15.72 -34.61
CA ASN A 24 -1.34 -16.11 -33.47
C ASN A 24 -1.91 -17.52 -33.67
N GLY A 25 -1.68 -18.42 -32.73
CA GLY A 25 -2.21 -19.78 -32.72
C GLY A 25 -1.18 -20.82 -32.27
N PRO A 26 -1.60 -21.97 -31.72
CA PRO A 26 -0.67 -22.95 -31.10
C PRO A 26 0.35 -23.56 -32.07
N THR A 27 -0.01 -23.68 -33.34
CA THR A 27 0.80 -24.32 -34.39
C THR A 27 1.33 -23.33 -35.43
N LYS A 28 0.90 -22.07 -35.37
CA LYS A 28 1.29 -21.05 -36.36
C LYS A 28 2.75 -20.64 -36.15
N GLY A 29 3.53 -20.75 -37.22
CA GLY A 29 4.95 -20.40 -37.21
C GLY A 29 5.88 -21.52 -36.76
N ILE A 30 5.39 -22.75 -36.54
CA ILE A 30 6.25 -23.88 -36.12
C ILE A 30 7.27 -24.25 -37.21
N GLU A 31 6.93 -24.05 -38.49
CA GLU A 31 7.79 -24.26 -39.66
C GLU A 31 8.73 -23.07 -39.95
N SER A 32 8.65 -22.01 -39.15
CA SER A 32 9.52 -20.84 -39.32
C SER A 32 10.94 -21.15 -38.84
N ASN A 33 11.95 -20.75 -39.64
CA ASN A 33 13.34 -20.74 -39.19
C ASN A 33 13.54 -19.91 -37.90
N THR A 34 12.72 -18.87 -37.68
CA THR A 34 12.76 -18.09 -36.43
C THR A 34 12.35 -18.93 -35.22
N TYR A 35 11.35 -19.80 -35.36
CA TYR A 35 10.90 -20.68 -34.28
C TYR A 35 12.00 -21.67 -33.89
N SER A 36 12.53 -22.40 -34.86
CA SER A 36 13.58 -23.40 -34.63
C SER A 36 14.85 -22.79 -34.02
N ASN A 37 15.32 -21.65 -34.56
CA ASN A 37 16.52 -21.00 -34.06
C ASN A 37 16.31 -20.37 -32.67
N ALA A 38 15.14 -19.79 -32.42
CA ALA A 38 14.80 -19.27 -31.09
C ALA A 38 14.71 -20.40 -30.05
N PHE A 39 14.13 -21.55 -30.41
CA PHE A 39 14.05 -22.71 -29.53
C PHE A 39 15.44 -23.19 -29.10
N VAL A 40 16.36 -23.35 -30.06
CA VAL A 40 17.76 -23.72 -29.78
C VAL A 40 18.43 -22.68 -28.87
N PHE A 41 18.22 -21.40 -29.13
CA PHE A 41 18.76 -20.31 -28.31
C PHE A 41 18.26 -20.38 -26.86
N PHE A 42 16.96 -20.55 -26.64
CA PHE A 42 16.40 -20.62 -25.29
C PHE A 42 16.79 -21.92 -24.57
N LYS A 43 16.85 -23.06 -25.26
CA LYS A 43 17.34 -24.33 -24.69
C LYS A 43 18.79 -24.24 -24.23
N LYS A 44 19.67 -23.59 -25.00
CA LYS A 44 21.06 -23.33 -24.58
C LYS A 44 21.12 -22.49 -23.31
N ARG A 45 20.27 -21.46 -23.18
CA ARG A 45 20.21 -20.62 -21.97
C ARG A 45 19.64 -21.34 -20.76
N GLU A 46 18.67 -22.22 -20.98
CA GLU A 46 18.11 -23.10 -19.94
C GLU A 46 19.18 -24.04 -19.39
N LEU A 47 19.97 -24.68 -20.27
CA LEU A 47 21.11 -25.52 -19.88
C LEU A 47 22.20 -24.73 -19.13
N GLN A 48 22.35 -23.44 -19.42
CA GLN A 48 23.23 -22.51 -18.69
C GLN A 48 22.62 -21.99 -17.37
N GLY A 49 21.44 -22.48 -16.97
CA GLY A 49 20.76 -22.07 -15.73
C GLY A 49 20.13 -20.67 -15.78
N ILE A 50 20.08 -20.02 -16.96
CA ILE A 50 19.53 -18.67 -17.11
C ILE A 50 18.01 -18.77 -17.29
N LYS A 51 17.27 -18.60 -16.19
CA LYS A 51 15.80 -18.62 -16.19
C LYS A 51 15.23 -17.45 -17.03
N PRO A 52 14.18 -17.68 -17.84
CA PRO A 52 13.53 -16.62 -18.59
C PRO A 52 12.90 -15.59 -17.63
N PRO A 53 12.85 -14.30 -18.01
CA PRO A 53 12.18 -13.28 -17.21
C PRO A 53 10.71 -13.65 -17.07
N ARG A 54 10.22 -13.77 -15.81
CA ARG A 54 8.80 -14.03 -15.55
C ARG A 54 7.97 -12.88 -16.12
N LYS A 55 7.04 -13.21 -17.02
CA LYS A 55 6.04 -12.28 -17.56
C LYS A 55 5.25 -11.73 -16.36
N LYS A 56 5.27 -10.41 -16.15
CA LYS A 56 4.34 -9.76 -15.20
C LYS A 56 2.94 -9.95 -15.76
N VAL A 57 2.22 -10.94 -15.25
CA VAL A 57 0.81 -11.14 -15.57
C VAL A 57 0.07 -9.90 -15.09
N LYS A 58 -0.57 -9.16 -16.01
CA LYS A 58 -1.57 -8.17 -15.65
C LYS A 58 -2.73 -8.94 -15.02
N LYS A 59 -2.89 -8.89 -13.70
CA LYS A 59 -4.14 -9.35 -13.07
C LYS A 59 -5.25 -8.40 -13.51
N ALA A 60 -6.11 -8.87 -14.40
CA ALA A 60 -7.39 -8.26 -14.70
C ALA A 60 -8.42 -8.87 -13.75
N ASP A 61 -8.99 -8.01 -12.92
CA ASP A 61 -10.37 -7.92 -12.45
C ASP A 61 -10.32 -7.21 -11.11
N GLU A 62 -10.22 -5.87 -11.15
CA GLU A 62 -10.39 -5.02 -9.98
C GLU A 62 -11.75 -5.36 -9.35
N GLN A 63 -11.79 -5.70 -8.06
CA GLN A 63 -13.03 -5.61 -7.29
C GLN A 63 -13.63 -4.21 -7.51
N PRO A 64 -14.97 -4.04 -7.48
CA PRO A 64 -15.56 -2.72 -7.49
C PRO A 64 -14.93 -1.92 -6.35
N LYS A 65 -14.13 -0.92 -6.73
CA LYS A 65 -13.57 0.04 -5.79
C LYS A 65 -14.77 0.61 -5.06
N ILE A 66 -14.87 0.36 -3.75
CA ILE A 66 -15.90 1.00 -2.95
C ILE A 66 -15.53 2.46 -2.95
N ASP A 67 -16.21 3.23 -3.80
CA ASP A 67 -15.98 4.65 -3.91
C ASP A 67 -16.40 5.29 -2.58
N VAL A 68 -15.50 5.96 -1.88
CA VAL A 68 -15.81 6.65 -0.62
C VAL A 68 -15.95 8.16 -0.79
N SER A 69 -15.97 8.64 -2.04
CA SER A 69 -16.01 10.07 -2.38
C SER A 69 -17.26 10.78 -1.87
N ASP A 70 -18.39 10.07 -1.77
CA ASP A 70 -19.68 10.63 -1.34
C ASP A 70 -19.72 10.97 0.17
N VAL A 71 -18.80 10.42 0.96
CA VAL A 71 -18.75 10.64 2.41
C VAL A 71 -17.74 11.73 2.71
N HIS A 72 -18.18 12.79 3.38
CA HIS A 72 -17.33 13.86 3.89
C HIS A 72 -17.15 13.73 5.40
N LEU A 73 -15.93 13.95 5.88
CA LEU A 73 -15.62 14.01 7.32
C LEU A 73 -15.33 15.44 7.75
N ASP A 74 -15.70 15.78 8.98
CA ASP A 74 -15.36 17.08 9.57
C ASP A 74 -13.83 17.28 9.61
N GLY A 75 -13.37 18.42 9.10
CA GLY A 75 -11.94 18.75 9.02
C GLY A 75 -11.21 18.12 7.82
N GLU A 76 -11.92 17.47 6.90
CA GLU A 76 -11.28 16.88 5.70
C GLU A 76 -10.67 17.94 4.78
N ASP A 77 -11.35 19.07 4.58
CA ASP A 77 -10.89 20.16 3.71
C ASP A 77 -9.62 20.84 4.22
N THR A 78 -9.41 20.84 5.53
CA THR A 78 -8.24 21.41 6.18
C THR A 78 -7.16 20.38 6.49
N GLU A 79 -7.38 19.10 6.13
CA GLU A 79 -6.52 17.98 6.51
C GLU A 79 -6.35 17.84 8.05
N GLU A 80 -7.38 18.22 8.82
CA GLU A 80 -7.40 18.23 10.29
C GLU A 80 -8.44 17.26 10.89
N VAL A 81 -8.83 16.21 10.15
CA VAL A 81 -9.76 15.18 10.66
C VAL A 81 -9.23 14.58 11.96
N GLU A 82 -10.06 14.60 13.00
CA GLU A 82 -9.72 14.01 14.31
C GLU A 82 -9.54 12.49 14.20
N VAL A 83 -8.39 12.01 14.66
CA VAL A 83 -8.04 10.59 14.62
C VAL A 83 -8.34 9.93 15.96
N TYR A 84 -9.10 8.83 16.00
CA TYR A 84 -9.36 8.09 17.25
C TYR A 84 -9.07 6.60 17.09
N GLU A 85 -8.00 6.29 16.37
CA GLU A 85 -7.42 4.96 16.31
C GLU A 85 -5.90 5.05 16.43
N THR A 86 -5.29 4.00 16.97
CA THR A 86 -3.84 3.90 17.05
C THR A 86 -3.25 3.37 15.75
N CYS A 87 -1.94 3.53 15.57
CA CYS A 87 -1.21 2.97 14.45
C CYS A 87 -1.37 1.45 14.34
N ASP A 88 -1.43 0.72 15.47
CA ASP A 88 -1.63 -0.73 15.47
C ASP A 88 -3.00 -1.12 14.86
N GLU A 89 -4.08 -0.42 15.24
CA GLU A 89 -5.42 -0.70 14.70
C GLU A 89 -5.53 -0.38 13.21
N VAL A 90 -4.98 0.76 12.77
CA VAL A 90 -4.95 1.10 11.35
C VAL A 90 -4.10 0.10 10.56
N ARG A 91 -2.96 -0.35 11.09
CA ARG A 91 -2.16 -1.41 10.45
C ARG A 91 -2.95 -2.72 10.33
N LYS A 92 -3.74 -3.11 11.33
CA LYS A 92 -4.62 -4.30 11.24
C LYS A 92 -5.63 -4.16 10.12
N LYS A 93 -6.30 -3.00 10.00
CA LYS A 93 -7.27 -2.72 8.94
C LYS A 93 -6.65 -2.73 7.55
N VAL A 94 -5.50 -2.07 7.38
CA VAL A 94 -4.77 -2.08 6.10
C VAL A 94 -4.39 -3.51 5.71
N ASN A 95 -3.83 -4.30 6.63
CA ASN A 95 -3.46 -5.69 6.35
C ASN A 95 -4.68 -6.56 6.01
N ALA A 96 -5.82 -6.36 6.67
CA ALA A 96 -7.06 -7.06 6.34
C ALA A 96 -7.57 -6.66 4.95
N TYR A 97 -7.54 -5.38 4.61
CA TYR A 97 -7.93 -4.86 3.30
C TYR A 97 -7.04 -5.40 2.17
N LEU A 98 -5.73 -5.42 2.37
CA LEU A 98 -4.76 -5.93 1.37
C LEU A 98 -4.82 -7.45 1.17
N ARG A 99 -5.48 -8.21 2.08
CA ARG A 99 -5.71 -9.66 1.92
C ARG A 99 -6.93 -9.97 1.04
N GLN A 100 -7.79 -9.00 0.78
CA GLN A 100 -8.96 -9.20 -0.07
C GLN A 100 -8.52 -9.52 -1.52
N PRO A 101 -9.27 -10.37 -2.23
CA PRO A 101 -8.97 -10.67 -3.63
C PRO A 101 -8.99 -9.38 -4.46
N ASN A 102 -8.04 -9.28 -5.39
CA ASN A 102 -7.92 -8.17 -6.35
C ASN A 102 -7.65 -6.77 -5.76
N VAL A 103 -7.35 -6.66 -4.46
CA VAL A 103 -6.78 -5.46 -3.89
C VAL A 103 -5.27 -5.46 -4.11
N THR A 104 -4.73 -4.35 -4.61
CA THR A 104 -3.28 -4.16 -4.74
C THR A 104 -2.81 -3.03 -3.84
N GLN A 105 -1.60 -3.15 -3.30
CA GLN A 105 -1.00 -2.09 -2.48
C GLN A 105 -0.93 -0.75 -3.23
N ALA A 106 -0.58 -0.78 -4.52
CA ALA A 106 -0.55 0.41 -5.37
C ALA A 106 -1.93 1.00 -5.61
N GLY A 107 -2.97 0.17 -5.78
CA GLY A 107 -4.35 0.62 -5.90
C GLY A 107 -4.82 1.31 -4.62
N PHE A 108 -4.57 0.70 -3.46
CA PHE A 108 -4.90 1.29 -2.16
C PHE A 108 -4.17 2.62 -1.94
N CYS A 109 -2.87 2.69 -2.26
CA CYS A 109 -2.11 3.94 -2.19
C CYS A 109 -2.72 5.08 -3.02
N ARG A 110 -3.23 4.79 -4.23
CA ARG A 110 -3.92 5.79 -5.06
C ARG A 110 -5.23 6.24 -4.43
N GLU A 111 -5.96 5.31 -3.84
CA GLU A 111 -7.26 5.59 -3.20
C GLU A 111 -7.09 6.51 -1.99
N ILE A 112 -6.22 6.15 -1.05
CA ILE A 112 -5.98 6.97 0.15
C ILE A 112 -5.27 8.29 -0.18
N SER A 113 -4.59 8.41 -1.33
CA SER A 113 -4.00 9.69 -1.74
C SER A 113 -5.05 10.75 -2.07
N LYS A 114 -6.31 10.34 -2.37
CA LYS A 114 -7.41 11.28 -2.61
C LYS A 114 -7.78 12.11 -1.38
N THR A 115 -7.39 11.67 -0.18
CA THR A 115 -7.59 12.43 1.07
C THR A 115 -6.86 13.77 1.06
N PHE A 116 -5.76 13.92 0.31
CA PHE A 116 -4.95 15.13 0.33
C PHE A 116 -5.32 16.06 -0.84
N GLN A 117 -5.79 17.26 -0.52
CA GLN A 117 -6.18 18.27 -1.51
C GLN A 117 -4.97 19.01 -2.09
N ASN A 118 -3.87 19.07 -1.32
CA ASN A 118 -2.61 19.71 -1.70
C ASN A 118 -1.75 18.90 -2.70
N GLY A 119 -2.27 17.80 -3.25
CA GLY A 119 -1.56 16.95 -4.22
C GLY A 119 -0.51 16.02 -3.62
N LYS A 120 -0.40 15.94 -2.29
CA LYS A 120 0.43 14.96 -1.58
C LYS A 120 -0.05 13.54 -1.89
N LYS A 121 0.90 12.62 -2.09
CA LYS A 121 0.62 11.23 -2.46
C LYS A 121 1.21 10.27 -1.47
N VAL A 122 0.44 9.24 -1.11
CA VAL A 122 0.98 8.08 -0.41
C VAL A 122 1.55 7.14 -1.46
N ILE A 123 2.86 6.92 -1.40
CA ILE A 123 3.56 5.97 -2.27
C ILE A 123 3.71 4.62 -1.56
N PRO A 124 3.81 3.49 -2.31
CA PRO A 124 3.89 2.16 -1.73
C PRO A 124 5.01 1.99 -0.70
N LYS A 125 6.15 2.68 -0.90
CA LYS A 125 7.25 2.67 0.08
C LYS A 125 6.82 3.23 1.44
N THR A 126 6.17 4.40 1.46
CA THR A 126 5.67 5.01 2.70
C THR A 126 4.66 4.12 3.41
N LEU A 127 3.80 3.42 2.66
CA LEU A 127 2.86 2.46 3.23
C LEU A 127 3.59 1.24 3.81
N THR A 128 4.55 0.66 3.09
CA THR A 128 5.36 -0.47 3.60
C THR A 128 6.16 -0.08 4.84
N ASP A 129 6.76 1.11 4.86
CA ASP A 129 7.52 1.63 6.01
C ASP A 129 6.61 1.90 7.22
N PHE A 130 5.33 2.25 7.00
CA PHE A 130 4.34 2.34 8.07
C PHE A 130 3.98 0.94 8.59
N LEU A 131 3.67 0.00 7.69
CA LEU A 131 3.23 -1.36 8.02
C LEU A 131 4.29 -2.18 8.76
N SER A 132 5.57 -1.87 8.60
CA SER A 132 6.67 -2.57 9.28
C SER A 132 6.88 -2.15 10.74
N LYS A 133 6.31 -1.02 11.16
CA LYS A 133 6.40 -0.51 12.53
C LYS A 133 5.51 -1.30 13.50
N LYS A 134 5.77 -1.13 14.79
CA LYS A 134 5.02 -1.75 15.90
C LYS A 134 4.85 -0.75 17.03
N GLY A 135 3.71 -0.81 17.70
CA GLY A 135 3.37 0.09 18.81
C GLY A 135 2.28 1.10 18.46
N PRO A 136 1.55 1.62 19.45
CA PRO A 136 0.32 2.36 19.26
C PRO A 136 0.54 3.72 18.58
N SER A 137 1.64 4.43 18.85
CA SER A 137 1.99 5.67 18.14
C SER A 137 3.02 5.50 17.03
N ALA A 138 3.57 4.30 16.81
CA ALA A 138 4.68 4.11 15.87
C ALA A 138 4.26 4.37 14.41
N GLY A 139 4.65 5.53 13.89
CA GLY A 139 4.26 6.01 12.56
C GLY A 139 3.06 6.96 12.53
N ASN A 140 2.69 7.54 13.66
CA ASN A 140 1.58 8.47 13.82
C ASN A 140 1.68 9.74 12.94
N THR A 141 2.88 10.19 12.61
CA THR A 141 3.11 11.32 11.69
C THR A 141 3.13 10.91 10.21
N SER A 142 2.95 9.61 9.91
CA SER A 142 2.97 9.12 8.53
C SER A 142 1.74 9.57 7.76
N ALA A 143 1.94 10.06 6.54
CA ALA A 143 0.84 10.32 5.61
C ALA A 143 -0.01 9.07 5.35
N ALA A 144 0.61 7.88 5.36
CA ALA A 144 -0.10 6.62 5.18
C ALA A 144 -1.05 6.30 6.34
N PHE A 145 -0.70 6.70 7.56
CA PHE A 145 -1.54 6.48 8.74
C PHE A 145 -2.80 7.33 8.67
N TYR A 146 -2.65 8.66 8.56
CA TYR A 146 -3.77 9.60 8.47
C TYR A 146 -4.71 9.27 7.30
N ALA A 147 -4.15 9.09 6.10
CA ALA A 147 -4.95 8.82 4.90
C ALA A 147 -5.69 7.48 4.96
N ALA A 148 -5.05 6.43 5.48
CA ALA A 148 -5.70 5.14 5.66
C ALA A 148 -6.83 5.22 6.70
N TYR A 149 -6.61 5.94 7.80
CA TYR A 149 -7.64 6.17 8.81
C TYR A 149 -8.86 6.88 8.21
N VAL A 150 -8.67 8.00 7.50
CA VAL A 150 -9.75 8.75 6.85
C VAL A 150 -10.52 7.84 5.89
N TYR A 151 -9.82 7.06 5.06
CA TYR A 151 -10.44 6.12 4.14
C TYR A 151 -11.31 5.08 4.86
N PHE A 152 -10.81 4.44 5.92
CA PHE A 152 -11.58 3.43 6.66
C PHE A 152 -12.75 4.03 7.44
N GLU A 153 -12.62 5.27 7.91
CA GLU A 153 -13.72 5.95 8.59
C GLU A 153 -14.85 6.30 7.61
N LYS A 154 -14.51 6.79 6.42
CA LYS A 154 -15.49 6.98 5.34
C LYS A 154 -16.13 5.67 4.92
N LEU A 155 -15.34 4.60 4.78
CA LEU A 155 -15.85 3.28 4.44
C LEU A 155 -16.83 2.77 5.51
N ARG A 156 -16.53 2.95 6.81
CA ARG A 156 -17.41 2.60 7.92
C ARG A 156 -18.77 3.32 7.81
N ILE A 157 -18.75 4.63 7.56
CA ILE A 157 -19.96 5.45 7.42
C ILE A 157 -20.77 4.99 6.20
N LYS A 158 -20.11 4.78 5.06
CA LYS A 158 -20.75 4.31 3.82
C LYS A 158 -21.42 2.94 3.99
N GLU A 159 -20.79 2.05 4.76
CA GLU A 159 -21.34 0.71 5.07
C GLU A 159 -22.32 0.71 6.25
N GLY A 160 -22.56 1.85 6.91
CA GLY A 160 -23.45 1.95 8.08
C GLY A 160 -22.97 1.17 9.30
N LYS A 161 -21.67 0.86 9.39
CA LYS A 161 -21.13 0.05 10.49
C LYS A 161 -21.02 0.87 11.78
N PRO A 162 -21.38 0.30 12.95
CA PRO A 162 -21.20 0.98 14.22
C PRO A 162 -19.71 1.20 14.52
N LYS A 163 -19.42 2.17 15.40
CA LYS A 163 -18.07 2.37 15.94
C LYS A 163 -17.65 1.13 16.74
N SER A 164 -16.38 0.75 16.67
CA SER A 164 -15.85 -0.33 17.50
C SER A 164 -15.78 0.09 18.97
N LYS A 165 -15.75 -0.87 19.90
CA LYS A 165 -15.54 -0.59 21.33
C LYS A 165 -14.24 0.20 21.55
N PHE A 166 -13.16 -0.21 20.88
CA PHE A 166 -11.88 0.49 20.93
C PHE A 166 -11.98 1.95 20.49
N ARG A 167 -12.77 2.23 19.44
CA ARG A 167 -13.03 3.59 18.97
C ARG A 167 -13.79 4.43 20.01
N GLN A 168 -14.78 3.86 20.69
CA GLN A 168 -15.51 4.54 21.75
C GLN A 168 -14.59 4.88 22.93
N GLU A 169 -13.77 3.92 23.36
CA GLU A 169 -12.76 4.13 24.42
C GLU A 169 -11.73 5.20 24.03
N MET A 170 -11.25 5.18 22.78
CA MET A 170 -10.34 6.22 22.25
C MET A 170 -10.99 7.60 22.28
N GLU A 171 -12.26 7.72 21.89
CA GLU A 171 -12.98 8.99 21.98
C GLU A 171 -13.13 9.47 23.42
N GLU A 172 -13.42 8.58 24.38
CA GLU A 172 -13.50 8.95 25.80
C GLU A 172 -12.16 9.46 26.35
N ILE A 173 -11.07 8.74 26.07
CA ILE A 173 -9.72 9.10 26.55
C ILE A 173 -9.23 10.40 25.91
N TRP A 174 -9.38 10.53 24.59
CA TRP A 174 -8.81 11.63 23.81
C TRP A 174 -9.73 12.84 23.66
N LYS A 175 -11.02 12.76 24.04
CA LYS A 175 -11.91 13.94 24.20
C LYS A 175 -11.99 14.40 25.65
N GLY A 176 -11.82 13.51 26.62
CA GLY A 176 -12.13 13.75 28.03
C GLY A 176 -10.98 14.16 28.95
N ARG A 177 -9.70 14.03 28.54
CA ARG A 177 -8.55 14.36 29.40
C ARG A 177 -7.94 15.73 29.08
N SER A 178 -8.04 16.62 30.08
CA SER A 178 -7.54 18.00 30.12
C SER A 178 -6.12 18.18 29.55
N GLY A 179 -6.00 19.06 28.54
CA GLY A 179 -4.73 19.67 28.09
C GLY A 179 -4.26 19.29 26.68
N ALA A 180 -4.76 18.22 26.09
CA ALA A 180 -4.46 17.82 24.72
C ALA A 180 -5.54 18.27 23.75
N ARG A 181 -5.17 18.51 22.47
CA ARG A 181 -6.17 18.66 21.40
C ARG A 181 -6.97 17.35 21.27
N PRO A 182 -8.26 17.43 20.91
CA PRO A 182 -9.04 16.23 20.68
C PRO A 182 -8.40 15.35 19.61
N GLY A 183 -8.41 14.04 19.85
CA GLY A 183 -7.88 13.05 18.94
C GLY A 183 -6.42 12.67 19.17
N PHE A 184 -6.08 11.49 18.66
CA PHE A 184 -4.75 10.88 18.69
C PHE A 184 -3.69 11.78 18.04
N ASP A 185 -2.53 11.91 18.69
CA ASP A 185 -1.46 12.78 18.20
C ASP A 185 -0.91 12.29 16.86
N THR A 186 -1.13 13.06 15.80
CA THR A 186 -0.62 12.82 14.44
C THR A 186 0.51 13.77 14.05
N LYS A 187 0.89 14.70 14.92
CA LYS A 187 1.82 15.80 14.61
C LYS A 187 3.18 15.58 15.27
N THR A 188 3.23 15.02 16.47
CA THR A 188 4.49 14.80 17.17
C THR A 188 5.00 13.37 16.96
N PRO A 189 6.24 13.17 16.48
CA PRO A 189 6.72 11.83 16.18
C PRO A 189 6.92 11.00 17.45
N SER A 190 6.56 9.71 17.37
CA SER A 190 6.63 8.77 18.50
C SER A 190 8.05 8.48 19.01
N ASN A 191 9.09 8.77 18.22
CA ASN A 191 10.49 8.57 18.60
C ASN A 191 11.09 9.75 19.38
N ARG A 192 10.24 10.64 19.92
CA ARG A 192 10.66 11.76 20.76
C ARG A 192 11.19 11.28 22.13
N GLY A 193 12.10 12.05 22.71
CA GLY A 193 12.45 11.90 24.12
C GLY A 193 11.38 12.49 25.03
N TYR A 194 11.29 11.97 26.25
CA TYR A 194 10.45 12.51 27.31
C TYR A 194 11.33 13.06 28.44
N PHE A 195 11.03 14.26 28.91
CA PHE A 195 11.60 14.78 30.15
C PHE A 195 10.74 14.28 31.32
N CYS A 196 11.36 13.56 32.25
CA CYS A 196 10.71 13.06 33.46
C CYS A 196 11.64 13.20 34.67
N ARG A 197 11.10 13.09 35.88
CA ARG A 197 11.91 13.10 37.10
C ARG A 197 12.81 11.87 37.16
N ALA A 198 13.88 11.94 37.97
CA ALA A 198 14.85 10.84 38.09
C ALA A 198 14.22 9.50 38.54
N ASN A 199 13.10 9.55 39.27
CA ASN A 199 12.36 8.39 39.73
C ASN A 199 11.15 8.03 38.84
N GLU A 200 10.93 8.75 37.75
CA GLU A 200 9.81 8.52 36.83
C GLU A 200 10.28 7.85 35.53
N ARG A 201 9.43 7.03 34.93
CA ARG A 201 9.63 6.44 33.61
C ARG A 201 8.41 6.65 32.72
N PRO A 202 8.60 7.08 31.46
CA PRO A 202 7.50 7.16 30.50
C PRO A 202 7.01 5.75 30.16
N TYR A 203 5.70 5.55 30.21
CA TYR A 203 5.00 4.35 29.79
C TYR A 203 3.93 4.73 28.77
N GLU A 204 3.94 4.09 27.61
CA GLU A 204 2.90 4.24 26.60
C GLU A 204 1.91 3.08 26.70
N ASP A 205 0.64 3.41 26.93
CA ASP A 205 -0.43 2.41 27.01
C ASP A 205 -0.94 1.98 25.63
N LYS A 206 -1.89 1.04 25.60
CA LYS A 206 -2.48 0.52 24.34
C LYS A 206 -3.25 1.57 23.52
N TYR A 207 -3.59 2.71 24.10
CA TYR A 207 -4.27 3.83 23.45
C TYR A 207 -3.27 4.89 22.94
N GLY A 208 -1.96 4.63 23.09
CA GLY A 208 -0.86 5.53 22.76
C GLY A 208 -0.81 6.77 23.65
N TRP A 209 -1.41 6.68 24.83
CA TRP A 209 -1.31 7.71 25.85
C TRP A 209 -0.06 7.45 26.70
N VAL A 210 0.69 8.51 26.99
CA VAL A 210 1.93 8.41 27.77
C VAL A 210 1.70 8.91 29.19
N THR A 211 1.96 8.03 30.16
CA THR A 211 1.99 8.33 31.59
C THR A 211 3.41 8.23 32.12
N PHE A 212 3.65 8.89 33.25
CA PHE A 212 4.92 8.83 33.98
C PHE A 212 4.66 8.12 35.31
N HIS A 213 5.47 7.10 35.61
CA HIS A 213 5.37 6.28 36.82
C HIS A 213 6.69 6.25 37.56
#